data_AF-A0A9X1DFI2-F1
#
_entry.id   AF-A0A9X1DFI2-F1
#
_cell.length_a   1.000
_cell.length_b   1.000
_cell.length_c   1.000
_cell.angle_alpha   90.00
_cell.angle_beta   90.00
_cell.angle_gamma   90.00
#
_symmetry.space_group_name_H-M   'P 1'
#
loop_
_entity.id
_entity.type
_entity.pdbx_description
1 polymer ?
#
loop_
_entity_poly.entity_id
_entity_poly.type
_entity_poly.pdbx_seq_one_letter_code
_entity_poly.pdbx_strand_id
1 'polypeptide(L)'
;MTREIAVAVYLLALILVWRARPLRRAPAFWKVTMLTIGLLAIDRQFALLDRVTDMVRGLAEAGQWYDRRETPQREAAIGILLGAALLMAGLLILLRRATWPIRAVALATSALLALALLKAISLHGLDAMLGLRLVPGLPLSLSAGIELACLAIIIAGAALAVRRRDAGARRS
;
A
#
# COMPACT_ATOMS: atom_id res chain seq x y z
N MET A 1 1.01 -9.13 -13.93
CA MET A 1 2.32 -9.14 -13.25
C MET A 1 2.50 -10.48 -12.53
N THR A 2 3.60 -11.18 -12.74
CA THR A 2 3.88 -12.43 -12.01
C THR A 2 4.20 -12.13 -10.55
N ARG A 3 3.86 -13.05 -9.62
CA ARG A 3 4.06 -12.87 -8.18
C ARG A 3 5.52 -12.53 -7.84
N GLU A 4 6.46 -13.17 -8.54
CA GLU A 4 7.90 -12.97 -8.38
C GLU A 4 8.34 -11.52 -8.66
N ILE A 5 7.85 -10.93 -9.76
CA ILE A 5 8.16 -9.53 -10.11
C ILE A 5 7.63 -8.59 -9.02
N ALA A 6 6.40 -8.83 -8.54
CA ALA A 6 5.83 -8.03 -7.48
C ALA A 6 6.73 -8.04 -6.24
N VAL A 7 7.09 -9.24 -5.77
CA VAL A 7 7.93 -9.42 -4.59
C VAL A 7 9.30 -8.77 -4.76
N ALA A 8 9.93 -8.91 -5.94
CA ALA A 8 11.20 -8.23 -6.22
C ALA A 8 11.09 -6.69 -6.09
N VAL A 9 10.01 -6.09 -6.57
CA VAL A 9 9.76 -4.65 -6.45
C VAL A 9 9.53 -4.24 -4.99
N TYR A 10 8.77 -5.03 -4.23
CA TYR A 10 8.56 -4.82 -2.80
C TYR A 10 9.88 -4.91 -2.00
N LEU A 11 10.71 -5.91 -2.29
CA LEU A 11 12.02 -6.07 -1.65
C LEU A 11 12.96 -4.91 -1.98
N LEU A 12 12.98 -4.46 -3.24
CA LEU A 12 13.75 -3.28 -3.65
C LEU A 12 13.30 -2.04 -2.88
N ALA A 13 11.99 -1.80 -2.79
CA ALA A 13 11.43 -0.70 -2.00
C ALA A 13 11.86 -0.80 -0.53
N LEU A 14 11.77 -1.98 0.08
CA LEU A 14 12.14 -2.22 1.48
C LEU A 14 13.63 -1.92 1.73
N ILE A 15 14.52 -2.39 0.86
CA ILE A 15 15.97 -2.15 0.96
C ILE A 15 16.28 -0.66 0.86
N LEU A 16 15.65 0.05 -0.08
CA LEU A 16 15.86 1.48 -0.26
C LEU A 16 15.32 2.31 0.92
N VAL A 17 14.15 1.95 1.44
CA VAL A 17 13.54 2.58 2.63
C VAL A 17 14.43 2.33 3.86
N TRP A 18 14.95 1.12 4.03
CA TRP A 18 15.91 0.80 5.10
C TRP A 18 17.19 1.63 5.00
N ARG A 19 17.74 1.80 3.79
CA ARG A 19 18.92 2.65 3.56
C ARG A 19 18.64 4.14 3.76
N ALA A 20 17.45 4.59 3.34
CA ALA A 20 17.02 5.98 3.43
C ALA A 20 16.80 6.47 4.87
N ARG A 21 16.61 5.54 5.83
CA ARG A 21 16.26 5.87 7.22
C ARG A 21 17.22 6.91 7.82
N PRO A 22 16.75 8.12 8.18
CA PRO A 22 17.52 9.07 8.96
C PRO A 22 17.57 8.56 10.40
N LEU A 23 18.79 8.36 10.94
CA LEU A 23 18.98 7.89 12.32
C LEU A 23 18.37 8.83 13.39
N ARG A 24 18.14 10.11 13.07
CA ARG A 24 17.69 11.13 14.04
C ARG A 24 16.36 11.82 13.71
N ARG A 25 15.80 11.67 12.50
CA ARG A 25 14.56 12.38 12.08
C ARG A 25 13.48 11.39 11.64
N ALA A 26 12.35 11.42 12.35
CA ALA A 26 11.14 10.62 12.11
C ALA A 26 11.35 9.08 12.04
N PRO A 27 11.97 8.45 13.07
CA PRO A 27 12.21 7.00 13.05
C PRO A 27 10.92 6.18 13.00
N ALA A 28 9.84 6.66 13.63
CA ALA A 28 8.54 6.00 13.61
C ALA A 28 7.96 5.93 12.19
N PHE A 29 8.06 7.01 11.40
CA PHE A 29 7.57 7.06 10.02
C PHE A 29 8.21 5.97 9.16
N TRP A 30 9.55 5.91 9.13
CA TRP A 30 10.26 4.93 8.33
C TRP A 30 10.00 3.49 8.80
N LYS A 31 9.86 3.27 10.11
CA LYS A 31 9.45 1.96 10.67
C LYS A 31 8.06 1.56 10.17
N VAL A 32 7.08 2.46 10.23
CA VAL A 32 5.72 2.19 9.72
C VAL A 32 5.75 1.89 8.23
N THR A 33 6.44 2.70 7.42
CA THR A 33 6.57 2.44 5.98
C THR A 33 7.21 1.08 5.67
N MET A 34 8.29 0.71 6.37
CA MET A 34 8.91 -0.60 6.20
C MET A 34 7.97 -1.73 6.60
N LEU A 35 7.25 -1.57 7.72
CA LEU A 35 6.29 -2.56 8.19
C LEU A 35 5.15 -2.74 7.18
N THR A 36 4.59 -1.65 6.66
CA THR A 36 3.54 -1.68 5.64
C THR A 36 4.03 -2.41 4.38
N ILE A 37 5.16 -2.01 3.81
CA ILE A 37 5.73 -2.64 2.61
C ILE A 37 6.03 -4.12 2.87
N GLY A 38 6.59 -4.46 4.03
CA GLY A 38 6.92 -5.83 4.41
C GLY A 38 5.69 -6.72 4.54
N LEU A 39 4.66 -6.26 5.24
CA LEU A 39 3.38 -6.99 5.38
C LEU A 39 2.71 -7.21 4.01
N LEU A 40 2.71 -6.19 3.16
CA LEU A 40 2.19 -6.32 1.79
C LEU A 40 2.99 -7.28 0.93
N ALA A 41 4.32 -7.32 1.06
CA ALA A 41 5.15 -8.28 0.36
C ALA A 41 4.83 -9.72 0.77
N ILE A 42 4.64 -9.96 2.07
CA ILE A 42 4.24 -11.26 2.63
C ILE A 42 2.85 -11.63 2.11
N ASP A 43 1.88 -10.73 2.20
CA ASP A 43 0.54 -10.96 1.68
C ASP A 43 0.57 -11.34 0.20
N ARG A 44 1.33 -10.59 -0.61
CA ARG A 44 1.45 -10.82 -2.05
C ARG A 44 2.09 -12.17 -2.39
N GLN A 45 3.05 -12.62 -1.58
CA GLN A 45 3.74 -13.89 -1.78
C GLN A 45 2.87 -15.09 -1.45
N PHE A 46 2.15 -15.04 -0.32
CA PHE A 46 1.39 -16.16 0.20
C PHE A 46 -0.09 -16.14 -0.21
N ALA A 47 -0.57 -15.02 -0.78
CA ALA A 47 -1.98 -14.74 -1.03
C ALA A 47 -2.82 -14.98 0.25
N LEU A 48 -2.32 -14.52 1.40
CA LEU A 48 -2.94 -14.77 2.71
C LEU A 48 -4.33 -14.17 2.76
N LEU A 49 -4.48 -12.93 2.29
CA LEU A 49 -5.76 -12.24 2.29
C LEU A 49 -6.81 -12.97 1.46
N ASP A 50 -6.44 -13.44 0.26
CA ASP A 50 -7.35 -14.19 -0.62
C ASP A 50 -7.82 -15.48 0.09
N ARG A 51 -6.90 -16.24 0.69
CA ARG A 51 -7.23 -17.48 1.42
C ARG A 51 -8.13 -17.23 2.64
N VAL A 52 -7.85 -16.18 3.40
CA VAL A 52 -8.68 -15.81 4.56
C VAL A 52 -10.07 -15.39 4.09
N THR A 53 -10.16 -14.65 3.00
CA THR A 53 -11.43 -14.20 2.41
C THR A 53 -12.26 -15.40 1.95
N ASP A 54 -11.64 -16.38 1.30
CA ASP A 54 -12.28 -17.62 0.88
C ASP A 54 -12.77 -18.46 2.08
N MET A 55 -11.97 -18.55 3.14
CA MET A 55 -12.35 -19.24 4.38
C MET A 55 -13.56 -18.57 5.05
N VAL A 56 -13.54 -17.24 5.17
CA VAL A 56 -14.66 -16.47 5.74
C VAL A 56 -15.91 -16.62 4.89
N ARG A 57 -15.76 -16.64 3.56
CA ARG A 57 -16.86 -16.88 2.63
C ARG A 57 -17.51 -18.24 2.85
N GLY A 58 -16.72 -19.30 3.00
CA GLY A 58 -17.24 -20.64 3.29
C GLY A 58 -18.00 -20.72 4.63
N LEU A 59 -17.48 -20.05 5.67
CA LEU A 59 -18.17 -19.94 6.98
C LEU A 59 -19.47 -19.12 6.88
N ALA A 60 -19.49 -18.10 6.03
CA ALA A 60 -20.65 -17.25 5.82
C ALA A 60 -21.77 -17.93 5.05
N GLU A 61 -21.42 -18.72 4.03
CA GLU A 61 -22.34 -19.58 3.29
C GLU A 61 -22.93 -20.67 4.20
N ALA A 62 -22.10 -21.32 5.01
CA ALA A 62 -22.55 -22.33 5.97
C ALA A 62 -23.48 -21.77 7.06
N GLY A 63 -23.26 -20.53 7.50
CA GLY A 63 -24.09 -19.88 8.52
C GLY A 63 -25.31 -19.11 7.99
N GLN A 64 -25.56 -19.09 6.68
CA GLN A 64 -26.65 -18.33 6.03
C GLN A 64 -26.69 -16.82 6.29
N TRP A 65 -25.57 -16.22 6.71
CA TRP A 65 -25.42 -14.77 6.86
C TRP A 65 -24.78 -14.13 5.63
N TYR A 66 -24.44 -14.93 4.63
CA TYR A 66 -23.82 -14.51 3.39
C TYR A 66 -24.60 -13.37 2.72
N ASP A 67 -25.92 -13.47 2.59
CA ASP A 67 -26.76 -12.49 1.89
C ASP A 67 -26.83 -11.11 2.57
N ARG A 68 -26.47 -11.01 3.85
CA ARG A 68 -26.47 -9.73 4.60
C ARG A 68 -25.11 -9.02 4.62
N ARG A 69 -24.12 -9.51 3.88
CA ARG A 69 -22.74 -8.98 3.96
C ARG A 69 -22.52 -7.65 3.24
N GLU A 70 -23.35 -7.29 2.25
CA GLU A 70 -23.11 -6.11 1.42
C GLU A 70 -23.14 -4.79 2.21
N THR A 71 -24.11 -4.64 3.13
CA THR A 71 -24.25 -3.43 3.94
C THR A 71 -23.03 -3.18 4.84
N PRO A 72 -22.61 -4.11 5.72
CA PRO A 72 -21.44 -3.91 6.56
C PRO A 72 -20.13 -3.79 5.75
N GLN A 73 -19.99 -4.50 4.63
CA GLN A 73 -18.83 -4.32 3.74
C GLN A 73 -18.78 -2.90 3.18
N ARG A 74 -19.92 -2.36 2.72
CA ARG A 74 -19.99 -1.00 2.17
C ARG A 74 -19.65 0.06 3.21
N GLU A 75 -20.19 -0.07 4.42
CA GLU A 75 -19.88 0.82 5.54
C GLU A 75 -18.39 0.76 5.90
N ALA A 76 -17.81 -0.46 5.96
CA ALA A 76 -16.38 -0.64 6.19
C ALA A 76 -15.54 0.02 5.08
N ALA A 77 -15.92 -0.14 3.80
CA ALA A 77 -15.18 0.47 2.69
C ALA A 77 -15.21 2.00 2.74
N ILE A 78 -16.37 2.60 3.05
CA ILE A 78 -16.52 4.04 3.26
C ILE A 78 -15.65 4.49 4.45
N GLY A 79 -15.69 3.75 5.57
CA GLY A 79 -14.86 4.01 6.74
C GLY A 79 -13.37 4.00 6.43
N ILE A 80 -12.91 3.04 5.61
CA ILE A 80 -11.50 2.95 5.19
C ILE A 80 -11.12 4.10 4.26
N LEU A 81 -11.98 4.49 3.33
CA LEU A 81 -11.75 5.66 2.46
C LEU A 81 -11.65 6.95 3.27
N LEU A 82 -12.58 7.18 4.20
CA LEU A 82 -12.57 8.35 5.08
C LEU A 82 -11.34 8.34 6.00
N GLY A 83 -11.04 7.20 6.60
CA GLY A 83 -9.86 7.01 7.45
C GLY A 83 -8.55 7.25 6.68
N ALA A 84 -8.44 6.76 5.45
CA ALA A 84 -7.30 7.00 4.58
C ALA A 84 -7.18 8.49 4.21
N ALA A 85 -8.28 9.16 3.89
CA ALA A 85 -8.29 10.60 3.58
C ALA A 85 -7.84 11.43 4.79
N LEU A 86 -8.36 11.12 5.99
CA LEU A 86 -7.95 11.78 7.24
C LEU A 86 -6.48 11.51 7.57
N LEU A 87 -6.01 10.26 7.40
CA LEU A 87 -4.61 9.90 7.59
C LEU A 87 -3.71 10.68 6.63
N MET A 88 -4.06 10.75 5.35
CA MET A 88 -3.32 11.51 4.34
C MET A 88 -3.29 13.00 4.68
N ALA A 89 -4.42 13.59 5.06
CA ALA A 89 -4.49 15.00 5.49
C ALA A 89 -3.65 15.26 6.74
N GLY A 90 -3.75 14.39 7.76
CA GLY A 90 -2.96 14.46 8.98
C GLY A 90 -1.46 14.35 8.71
N LEU A 91 -1.04 13.42 7.84
CA LEU A 91 0.35 13.27 7.42
C LEU A 91 0.85 14.49 6.65
N LEU A 92 0.03 15.08 5.78
CA LEU A 92 0.39 16.31 5.06
C LEU A 92 0.60 17.49 6.00
N ILE A 93 -0.24 17.63 7.03
CA ILE A 93 -0.10 18.66 8.05
C ILE A 93 1.14 18.40 8.90
N LEU A 94 1.34 17.17 9.38
CA LEU A 94 2.47 16.78 10.22
C LEU A 94 3.81 16.92 9.48
N LEU A 95 3.83 16.55 8.20
CA LEU A 95 5.01 16.58 7.34
C LEU A 95 5.12 17.88 6.52
N ARG A 96 4.39 18.94 6.89
CA ARG A 96 4.43 20.22 6.14
C ARG A 96 5.82 20.84 6.04
N ARG A 97 6.69 20.57 7.02
CA ARG A 97 8.10 21.01 7.06
C ARG A 97 9.08 19.98 6.49
N ALA A 98 8.60 18.80 6.10
CA ALA A 98 9.43 17.77 5.48
C ALA A 98 9.70 18.10 4.02
N THR A 99 10.75 17.50 3.47
CA THR A 99 11.07 17.64 2.05
C THR A 99 10.00 16.96 1.18
N TRP A 100 9.82 17.45 -0.04
CA TRP A 100 8.88 16.88 -1.00
C TRP A 100 8.98 15.35 -1.16
N PRO A 101 10.18 14.74 -1.25
CA PRO A 101 10.30 13.27 -1.33
C PRO A 101 9.68 12.55 -0.13
N ILE A 102 9.85 13.06 1.09
CA ILE A 102 9.29 12.43 2.31
C ILE A 102 7.77 12.50 2.29
N ARG A 103 7.20 13.65 1.88
CA ARG A 103 5.75 13.81 1.73
C ARG A 103 5.18 12.85 0.69
N ALA A 104 5.87 12.70 -0.45
CA ALA A 104 5.47 11.77 -1.51
C ALA A 104 5.49 10.31 -1.04
N VAL A 105 6.55 9.89 -0.33
CA VAL A 105 6.62 8.53 0.26
C VAL A 105 5.48 8.31 1.26
N ALA A 106 5.16 9.29 2.10
CA ALA A 106 4.09 9.18 3.08
C ALA A 106 2.70 9.01 2.43
N LEU A 107 2.42 9.82 1.41
CA LEU A 107 1.18 9.71 0.63
C LEU A 107 1.08 8.37 -0.09
N ALA A 108 2.15 7.95 -0.77
CA ALA A 108 2.18 6.68 -1.49
C ALA A 108 2.03 5.47 -0.57
N THR A 109 2.66 5.50 0.61
CA THR A 109 2.50 4.44 1.62
C THR A 109 1.06 4.36 2.13
N SER A 110 0.43 5.52 2.39
CA SER A 110 -0.95 5.59 2.88
C SER A 110 -1.94 5.12 1.83
N ALA A 111 -1.75 5.52 0.57
CA ALA A 111 -2.57 5.07 -0.55
C ALA A 111 -2.44 3.56 -0.78
N LEU A 112 -1.23 3.02 -0.67
CA LEU A 112 -0.97 1.59 -0.81
C LEU A 112 -1.63 0.77 0.32
N LEU A 113 -1.60 1.27 1.55
CA LEU A 113 -2.31 0.66 2.67
C LEU A 113 -3.83 0.70 2.46
N ALA A 114 -4.38 1.84 2.05
CA ALA A 114 -5.81 1.98 1.78
C ALA A 114 -6.27 1.06 0.65
N LEU A 115 -5.48 0.93 -0.41
CA LEU A 115 -5.75 0.00 -1.51
C LEU A 115 -5.76 -1.45 -1.03
N ALA A 116 -4.81 -1.84 -0.17
CA ALA A 116 -4.74 -3.18 0.41
C ALA A 116 -6.00 -3.50 1.23
N LEU A 117 -6.41 -2.55 2.07
CA LEU A 117 -7.59 -2.66 2.92
C LEU A 117 -8.89 -2.70 2.10
N LEU A 118 -8.99 -1.91 1.02
CA LEU A 118 -10.14 -1.97 0.13
C LEU A 118 -10.28 -3.33 -0.55
N LYS A 119 -9.16 -3.92 -0.97
CA LYS A 119 -9.15 -5.28 -1.53
C LYS A 119 -9.56 -6.34 -0.51
N ALA A 120 -9.28 -6.12 0.78
CA ALA A 120 -9.68 -7.03 1.86
C ALA A 120 -11.20 -7.09 2.08
N ILE A 121 -11.92 -6.01 1.77
CA ILE A 121 -13.37 -5.94 2.00
C ILE A 121 -14.16 -6.69 0.90
N SER A 122 -13.53 -7.00 -0.24
CA SER A 122 -14.10 -7.71 -1.40
C SER A 122 -15.56 -7.36 -1.69
N LEU A 123 -15.76 -6.09 -2.04
CA LEU A 123 -17.06 -5.60 -2.52
C LEU A 123 -17.15 -5.86 -4.00
N HIS A 124 -18.16 -6.62 -4.43
CA HIS A 124 -18.28 -7.06 -5.83
C HIS A 124 -18.17 -5.90 -6.85
N GLY A 125 -18.75 -4.73 -6.55
CA GLY A 125 -18.62 -3.53 -7.40
C GLY A 125 -17.23 -2.89 -7.37
N LEU A 126 -16.57 -2.86 -6.21
CA LEU A 126 -15.20 -2.34 -6.08
C LEU A 126 -14.19 -3.28 -6.74
N ASP A 127 -14.35 -4.59 -6.58
CA ASP A 127 -13.50 -5.60 -7.19
C ASP A 127 -13.63 -5.57 -8.73
N ALA A 128 -14.84 -5.36 -9.25
CA ALA A 128 -15.07 -5.16 -10.68
C ALA A 128 -14.35 -3.89 -11.19
N MET A 129 -14.46 -2.76 -10.48
CA MET A 129 -13.74 -1.53 -10.84
C MET A 129 -12.21 -1.67 -10.74
N LEU A 130 -11.70 -2.28 -9.68
CA LEU A 130 -10.26 -2.48 -9.44
C LEU A 130 -9.66 -3.54 -10.37
N GLY A 131 -10.49 -4.44 -10.87
CA GLY A 131 -10.18 -5.46 -11.88
C GLY A 131 -10.23 -4.94 -13.32
N LEU A 132 -10.71 -3.71 -13.55
CA LEU A 132 -10.72 -3.10 -14.88
C LEU A 132 -9.30 -3.11 -15.46
N ARG A 133 -9.18 -3.59 -16.70
CA ARG A 133 -7.91 -3.61 -17.42
C ARG A 133 -7.56 -2.18 -17.83
N LEU A 134 -6.37 -1.73 -17.46
CA LEU A 134 -5.89 -0.38 -17.79
C LEU A 134 -5.70 -0.19 -19.30
N VAL A 135 -5.26 -1.25 -19.98
CA VAL A 135 -5.03 -1.28 -21.42
C VAL A 135 -5.65 -2.55 -21.99
N PRO A 136 -6.53 -2.46 -23.01
CA PRO A 136 -7.03 -3.63 -23.71
C PRO A 136 -5.88 -4.49 -24.22
N GLY A 137 -5.81 -5.76 -23.79
CA GLY A 137 -4.76 -6.70 -24.20
C GLY A 137 -3.59 -6.88 -23.22
N LEU A 138 -3.40 -6.01 -22.23
CA LEU A 138 -2.44 -6.25 -21.16
C LEU A 138 -3.08 -6.90 -19.92
N PRO A 139 -2.37 -7.82 -19.23
CA PRO A 139 -2.80 -8.39 -17.96
C PRO A 139 -2.51 -7.43 -16.79
N LEU A 140 -2.84 -6.15 -16.94
CA LEU A 140 -2.67 -5.10 -15.92
C LEU A 140 -4.03 -4.56 -15.51
N SER A 141 -4.43 -4.87 -14.28
CA SER A 141 -5.61 -4.30 -13.65
C SER A 141 -5.32 -2.89 -13.12
N LEU A 142 -6.37 -2.09 -12.95
CA LEU A 142 -6.30 -0.75 -12.35
C LEU A 142 -5.62 -0.80 -10.97
N SER A 143 -5.99 -1.77 -10.15
CA SER A 143 -5.34 -2.03 -8.86
C SER A 143 -3.83 -2.25 -8.99
N ALA A 144 -3.39 -3.07 -9.94
CA ALA A 144 -1.96 -3.32 -10.16
C ALA A 144 -1.22 -2.06 -10.64
N GLY A 145 -1.86 -1.23 -11.47
CA GLY A 145 -1.27 0.04 -11.89
C GLY A 145 -1.10 1.03 -10.74
N ILE A 146 -2.11 1.16 -9.87
CA ILE A 146 -2.03 2.03 -8.68
C ILE A 146 -0.96 1.51 -7.71
N GLU A 147 -0.90 0.20 -7.48
CA GLU A 147 0.11 -0.46 -6.63
C GLU A 147 1.53 -0.16 -7.16
N LEU A 148 1.76 -0.35 -8.46
CA LEU A 148 3.03 -0.04 -9.11
C LEU A 148 3.40 1.44 -9.05
N ALA A 149 2.43 2.34 -9.27
CA ALA A 149 2.66 3.78 -9.17
C ALA A 149 3.07 4.18 -7.75
N CYS A 150 2.40 3.64 -6.73
CA CYS A 150 2.75 3.88 -5.33
C CYS A 150 4.16 3.35 -5.01
N LEU A 151 4.48 2.12 -5.42
CA LEU A 151 5.81 1.53 -5.22
C LEU A 151 6.90 2.33 -5.94
N ALA A 152 6.65 2.79 -7.16
CA ALA A 152 7.59 3.63 -7.91
C ALA A 152 7.87 4.96 -7.18
N ILE A 153 6.83 5.62 -6.64
CA ILE A 153 6.99 6.85 -5.85
C ILE A 153 7.80 6.58 -4.58
N ILE A 154 7.52 5.47 -3.88
CA ILE A 154 8.26 5.08 -2.67
C ILE A 154 9.75 4.83 -3.00
N ILE A 155 10.02 4.06 -4.04
CA ILE A 155 11.38 3.73 -4.50
C ILE A 155 12.13 5.00 -4.88
N ALA A 156 11.53 5.88 -5.70
CA ALA A 156 12.15 7.13 -6.13
C ALA A 156 12.40 8.07 -4.94
N GLY A 157 11.42 8.24 -4.06
CA GLY A 157 11.54 9.07 -2.86
C GLY A 157 12.62 8.58 -1.89
N ALA A 158 12.69 7.26 -1.67
CA ALA A 158 13.71 6.63 -0.84
C ALA A 158 15.11 6.74 -1.48
N ALA A 159 15.25 6.49 -2.79
CA ALA A 159 16.52 6.62 -3.50
C ALA A 159 17.06 8.06 -3.46
N LEU A 160 16.19 9.06 -3.63
CA LEU A 160 16.56 10.47 -3.50
C LEU A 160 17.00 10.82 -2.07
N ALA A 161 16.35 10.24 -1.06
CA ALA A 161 16.75 10.42 0.34
C ALA A 161 18.12 9.80 0.65
N VAL A 162 18.42 8.60 0.12
CA VAL A 162 19.73 7.96 0.22
C VAL A 162 20.81 8.83 -0.43
N ARG A 163 20.59 9.27 -1.68
CA ARG A 163 21.54 10.13 -2.40
C ARG A 163 21.88 11.42 -1.66
N ARG A 164 20.88 12.07 -1.05
CA ARG A 164 21.08 13.29 -0.27
C ARG A 164 21.90 13.05 1.00
N ARG A 165 21.70 11.89 1.64
CA ARG A 165 22.46 11.48 2.82
C ARG A 165 23.93 11.23 2.47
N ASP A 166 24.20 10.49 1.40
CA ASP A 166 25.56 10.19 0.96
C ASP A 166 26.31 11.45 0.50
N ALA A 167 25.62 12.38 -0.17
CA ALA A 167 26.18 13.68 -0.54
C ALA A 167 26.51 14.56 0.68
N GLY A 168 25.71 14.47 1.74
CA GLY A 168 25.97 15.17 3.01
C GLY A 168 27.17 14.59 3.77
N ALA A 169 27.32 13.26 3.79
CA ALA A 169 28.43 12.58 4.44
C ALA A 169 29.79 12.79 3.75
N ARG A 170 29.81 13.09 2.44
CA ARG A 170 31.04 13.42 1.70
C ARG A 170 31.53 14.86 1.90
N ARG A 171 30.72 15.73 2.50
CA ARG A 171 31.03 17.16 2.72
C ARG A 171 31.46 17.47 4.17
N SER A 172 31.43 16.48 5.05
CA SER A 172 31.88 16.53 6.45
C SER A 172 33.19 15.78 6.60
#